data_AF-A0A3M1CMJ4-F1
#
_entry.id   AF-A0A3M1CMJ4-F1
#
_cell.length_a   1.000
_cell.length_b   1.000
_cell.length_c   1.000
_cell.angle_alpha   90.00
_cell.angle_beta   90.00
_cell.angle_gamma   90.00
#
_symmetry.space_group_name_H-M   'P 1'
#
loop_
_entity.id
_entity.type
_entity.pdbx_description
1 polymer ?
#
loop_
_entity_poly.entity_id
_entity_poly.type
_entity_poly.pdbx_seq_one_letter_code
_entity_poly.pdbx_strand_id
1 'polypeptide(L)'
;SEQDYIGVYYDTCRTNCQGVGPDVVDGRPHVPLNLKVTQRSYAWSYSYAEDFVLFDYSIENIGQQRLRQVYMGIYVDADVHDRGNTGNGAQDDLCGFLHTIDAQYMPANCPPAIDTVNIAYIMDNDGDFDNKPWRPAPNVTGARIVRTPSDSLRVSFNWWIGNGNPQLDYGPQSKAKFRDLTTGGQGTPEGDRNKYWFLSNGEFDFDQIFTASISALDTIWVFPNQAVADDLSDGFDTRYLLSFGPFDIEPGQTLPLSFAYVAGANIHQSSDNFNQNLNSKLGNYAPEDYYDGLDFSDLGLNATWAGWVYDNPGIDTDSDGYAGKYRVCPTGDSTIFDTIWYE
;
A
#
# COMPACT_ATOMS: atom_id res chain seq x y z
N SER A 1 5.56 17.64 -14.45
CA SER A 1 4.22 17.84 -13.86
C SER A 1 3.61 19.12 -14.39
N GLU A 2 2.31 19.28 -14.18
CA GLU A 2 1.52 20.46 -14.55
C GLU A 2 0.82 21.08 -13.33
N GLN A 3 0.72 20.32 -12.23
CA GLN A 3 0.25 20.78 -10.93
C GLN A 3 1.17 20.24 -9.82
N ASP A 4 1.75 21.18 -9.06
CA ASP A 4 2.73 20.92 -8.01
C ASP A 4 2.25 21.51 -6.67
N TYR A 5 2.46 20.79 -5.57
CA TYR A 5 2.37 21.35 -4.21
C TYR A 5 3.64 21.05 -3.42
N ILE A 6 4.04 22.00 -2.55
CA ILE A 6 5.20 21.85 -1.67
C ILE A 6 4.77 22.09 -0.23
N GLY A 7 4.92 21.06 0.61
CA GLY A 7 4.69 21.10 2.06
C GLY A 7 6.01 21.09 2.82
N VAL A 8 6.08 21.79 3.95
CA VAL A 8 7.23 21.71 4.87
C VAL A 8 6.74 21.49 6.29
N TYR A 9 7.15 20.38 6.88
CA TYR A 9 6.74 19.90 8.20
C TYR A 9 7.95 19.82 9.15
N TYR A 10 7.72 20.01 10.45
CA TYR A 10 8.76 20.00 11.46
C TYR A 10 8.31 19.21 12.69
N ASP A 11 9.00 18.12 13.00
CA ASP A 11 8.86 17.44 14.29
C ASP A 11 9.90 17.99 15.28
N THR A 12 9.58 19.15 15.86
CA THR A 12 10.43 19.85 16.84
C THR A 12 9.70 20.23 18.13
N CYS A 13 8.39 19.95 18.21
CA CYS A 13 7.55 20.39 19.33
C CYS A 13 7.78 19.55 20.59
N ARG A 14 7.94 20.22 21.75
CA ARG A 14 8.26 19.58 23.04
C ARG A 14 7.24 19.83 24.15
N THR A 15 6.36 20.83 23.99
CA THR A 15 5.41 21.29 25.00
C THR A 15 4.21 21.93 24.31
N ASN A 16 3.00 21.68 24.81
CA ASN A 16 1.74 22.23 24.27
C ASN A 16 1.52 21.95 22.76
N CYS A 17 1.94 20.77 22.32
CA CYS A 17 1.82 20.33 20.93
C CYS A 17 0.34 19.98 20.64
N GLN A 18 -0.34 20.84 19.88
CA GLN A 18 -1.77 20.67 19.60
C GLN A 18 -2.03 19.35 18.86
N GLY A 19 -2.99 18.57 19.35
CA GLY A 19 -3.33 17.24 18.81
C GLY A 19 -2.44 16.10 19.31
N VAL A 20 -1.39 16.38 20.10
CA VAL A 20 -0.45 15.36 20.58
C VAL A 20 -0.67 15.07 22.07
N GLY A 21 -1.21 13.89 22.37
CA GLY A 21 -1.33 13.37 23.73
C GLY A 21 -0.09 12.61 24.21
N PRO A 22 -0.10 12.07 25.44
CA PRO A 22 0.78 10.97 25.83
C PRO A 22 0.45 9.71 25.01
N ASP A 23 1.45 8.86 24.82
CA ASP A 23 1.30 7.51 24.27
C ASP A 23 0.25 6.71 25.06
N VAL A 24 -0.72 6.11 24.36
CA VAL A 24 -1.90 5.50 25.00
C VAL A 24 -1.61 4.16 25.69
N VAL A 25 -0.43 3.56 25.47
CA VAL A 25 -0.06 2.24 26.00
C VAL A 25 1.03 2.33 27.09
N ASP A 26 2.05 3.15 26.88
CA ASP A 26 3.17 3.38 27.81
C ASP A 26 2.98 4.64 28.68
N GLY A 27 2.05 5.54 28.35
CA GLY A 27 1.86 6.82 29.04
C GLY A 27 2.99 7.84 28.82
N ARG A 28 3.90 7.59 27.87
CA ARG A 28 5.07 8.43 27.60
C ARG A 28 4.66 9.74 26.89
N PRO A 29 5.24 10.91 27.23
CA PRO A 29 5.03 12.13 26.46
C PRO A 29 5.73 12.05 25.09
N HIS A 30 5.29 12.87 24.13
CA HIS A 30 5.96 13.02 22.83
C HIS A 30 7.44 13.38 22.98
N VAL A 31 8.28 12.76 22.16
CA VAL A 31 9.71 13.05 22.06
C VAL A 31 10.03 13.33 20.59
N PRO A 32 10.19 14.60 20.18
CA PRO A 32 10.44 14.93 18.79
C PRO A 32 11.79 14.40 18.32
N LEU A 33 11.79 13.77 17.14
CA LEU A 33 12.98 13.29 16.44
C LEU A 33 13.88 14.44 15.97
N ASN A 34 13.35 15.68 15.89
CA ASN A 34 14.02 16.86 15.34
C ASN A 34 14.24 16.68 13.82
N LEU A 35 13.15 16.31 13.12
CA LEU A 35 13.09 16.19 11.67
C LEU A 35 12.49 17.44 11.04
N LYS A 36 12.95 17.75 9.83
CA LYS A 36 12.28 18.62 8.86
C LYS A 36 11.98 17.80 7.62
N VAL A 37 10.71 17.73 7.22
CA VAL A 37 10.28 17.03 5.99
C VAL A 37 9.86 18.08 4.97
N THR A 38 10.47 18.06 3.79
CA THR A 38 9.99 18.80 2.62
C THR A 38 9.34 17.82 1.67
N GLN A 39 8.01 17.89 1.55
CA GLN A 39 7.20 17.11 0.61
C GLN A 39 7.01 17.93 -0.67
N ARG A 40 7.14 17.27 -1.82
CA ARG A 40 6.71 17.76 -3.13
C ARG A 40 5.74 16.73 -3.70
N SER A 41 4.56 17.16 -4.15
CA SER A 41 3.60 16.27 -4.83
C SER A 41 3.35 16.76 -6.25
N TYR A 42 3.35 15.82 -7.20
CA TYR A 42 3.38 16.07 -8.63
C TYR A 42 2.24 15.34 -9.35
N ALA A 43 1.52 16.04 -10.23
CA ALA A 43 0.49 15.50 -11.11
C ALA A 43 0.63 16.01 -12.55
N TRP A 44 0.02 15.31 -13.50
CA TRP A 44 0.01 15.60 -14.95
C TRP A 44 -1.40 15.37 -15.52
N SER A 45 -1.68 15.89 -16.73
CA SER A 45 -2.92 15.64 -17.50
C SER A 45 -2.68 14.87 -18.81
N TYR A 46 -1.54 14.17 -18.91
CA TYR A 46 -1.29 13.23 -20.00
C TYR A 46 -1.92 11.87 -19.66
N SER A 47 -2.55 11.20 -20.62
CA SER A 47 -3.26 9.93 -20.45
C SER A 47 -2.38 8.68 -20.21
N TYR A 48 -1.17 8.90 -19.69
CA TYR A 48 -0.26 7.88 -19.15
C TYR A 48 0.22 8.25 -17.73
N ALA A 49 -0.27 9.37 -17.19
CA ALA A 49 0.19 9.97 -15.94
C ALA A 49 -0.89 10.83 -15.23
N GLU A 50 -2.17 10.67 -15.59
CA GLU A 50 -3.29 11.39 -14.95
C GLU A 50 -3.86 10.64 -13.73
N ASP A 51 -3.70 9.31 -13.67
CA ASP A 51 -4.23 8.43 -12.61
C ASP A 51 -3.23 8.13 -11.46
N PHE A 52 -2.21 8.97 -11.26
CA PHE A 52 -1.37 8.91 -10.06
C PHE A 52 -0.83 10.28 -9.62
N VAL A 53 -0.51 10.37 -8.33
CA VAL A 53 0.25 11.49 -7.74
C VAL A 53 1.57 10.95 -7.23
N LEU A 54 2.68 11.52 -7.73
CA LEU A 54 4.03 11.22 -7.25
C LEU A 54 4.40 12.12 -6.08
N PHE A 55 4.96 11.53 -5.03
CA PHE A 55 5.39 12.21 -3.81
C PHE A 55 6.90 12.06 -3.60
N ASP A 56 7.62 13.17 -3.64
CA ASP A 56 9.04 13.26 -3.29
C ASP A 56 9.22 13.87 -1.89
N TYR A 57 9.91 13.16 -1.01
CA TYR A 57 10.13 13.52 0.39
C TYR A 57 11.62 13.70 0.66
N SER A 58 12.02 14.93 0.96
CA SER A 58 13.34 15.25 1.53
C SER A 58 13.25 15.29 3.06
N ILE A 59 13.71 14.23 3.73
CA ILE A 59 13.66 14.08 5.20
C ILE A 59 15.02 14.47 5.80
N GLU A 60 15.12 15.65 6.38
CA GLU A 60 16.34 16.24 6.95
C GLU A 60 16.40 16.07 8.47
N ASN A 61 17.47 15.47 8.99
CA ASN A 61 17.75 15.42 10.42
C ASN A 61 18.36 16.76 10.88
N ILE A 62 17.52 17.66 11.40
CA ILE A 62 17.92 18.96 11.96
C ILE A 62 18.31 18.87 13.46
N GLY A 63 18.44 17.65 13.99
CA GLY A 63 18.91 17.38 15.34
C GLY A 63 20.44 17.38 15.49
N GLN A 64 20.90 16.93 16.66
CA GLN A 64 22.33 16.76 16.98
C GLN A 64 22.72 15.29 17.22
N GLN A 65 21.81 14.35 16.93
CA GLN A 65 22.00 12.93 17.17
C GLN A 65 21.67 12.15 15.88
N ARG A 66 22.47 11.12 15.56
CA ARG A 66 22.18 10.18 14.48
C ARG A 66 20.87 9.45 14.78
N LEU A 67 19.87 9.61 13.92
CA LEU A 67 18.69 8.75 13.94
C LEU A 67 19.09 7.39 13.39
N ARG A 68 18.62 6.31 14.01
CA ARG A 68 18.95 4.94 13.64
C ARG A 68 17.70 4.11 13.45
N GLN A 69 17.72 3.21 12.47
CA GLN A 69 16.60 2.35 12.14
C GLN A 69 15.28 3.11 11.96
N VAL A 70 15.34 4.24 11.27
CA VAL A 70 14.17 4.99 10.80
C VAL A 70 13.46 4.15 9.75
N TYR A 71 12.13 4.05 9.85
CA TYR A 71 11.27 3.46 8.83
C TYR A 71 10.27 4.52 8.36
N MET A 72 9.93 4.51 7.08
CA MET A 72 8.80 5.26 6.54
C MET A 72 7.59 4.34 6.45
N GLY A 73 6.39 4.89 6.65
CA GLY A 73 5.13 4.18 6.48
C GLY A 73 4.11 5.07 5.78
N ILE A 74 3.40 4.49 4.83
CA ILE A 74 2.26 5.07 4.14
C ILE A 74 1.02 4.37 4.73
N TYR A 75 0.33 5.08 5.61
CA TYR A 75 -0.91 4.63 6.23
C TYR A 75 -2.11 5.13 5.41
N VAL A 76 -3.03 4.24 5.08
CA VAL A 76 -4.17 4.52 4.19
C VAL A 76 -5.46 4.00 4.83
N ASP A 77 -6.36 4.95 5.09
CA ASP A 77 -7.68 4.88 5.72
C ASP A 77 -8.58 5.59 4.67
N ALA A 78 -9.30 4.84 3.84
CA ALA A 78 -9.70 5.34 2.51
C ALA A 78 -11.19 5.64 2.31
N ASP A 79 -12.08 5.00 3.07
CA ASP A 79 -13.54 5.11 2.96
C ASP A 79 -14.02 4.92 1.48
N VAL A 80 -13.88 3.73 0.89
CA VAL A 80 -14.02 3.53 -0.57
C VAL A 80 -15.47 3.31 -1.02
N HIS A 81 -16.27 4.38 -1.04
CA HIS A 81 -17.73 4.27 -1.24
C HIS A 81 -18.38 5.34 -2.15
N ASP A 82 -19.68 5.19 -2.45
CA ASP A 82 -20.45 6.23 -3.14
C ASP A 82 -20.47 7.56 -2.35
N ARG A 83 -20.34 8.69 -3.06
CA ARG A 83 -20.26 10.05 -2.45
C ARG A 83 -21.43 10.44 -1.52
N GLY A 84 -22.57 9.77 -1.59
CA GLY A 84 -23.77 9.96 -0.77
C GLY A 84 -23.83 9.13 0.51
N ASN A 85 -23.08 8.02 0.63
CA ASN A 85 -23.01 7.20 1.85
C ASN A 85 -22.09 7.85 2.92
N THR A 86 -22.48 9.02 3.44
CA THR A 86 -21.65 9.84 4.35
C THR A 86 -21.61 9.31 5.80
N GLY A 87 -21.51 8.00 6.03
CA GLY A 87 -21.48 7.46 7.39
C GLY A 87 -21.24 5.96 7.57
N ASN A 88 -21.53 5.13 6.57
CA ASN A 88 -21.33 3.68 6.65
C ASN A 88 -20.46 3.12 5.51
N GLY A 89 -19.97 3.93 4.56
CA GLY A 89 -19.35 3.41 3.34
C GLY A 89 -17.97 2.79 3.49
N ALA A 90 -17.28 2.99 4.62
CA ALA A 90 -16.08 2.22 4.92
C ALA A 90 -16.40 0.76 5.33
N GLN A 91 -17.65 0.42 5.66
CA GLN A 91 -18.00 -0.89 6.24
C GLN A 91 -17.98 -2.04 5.21
N ASP A 92 -17.65 -1.74 3.96
CA ASP A 92 -17.63 -2.64 2.80
C ASP A 92 -16.19 -2.84 2.26
N ASP A 93 -15.19 -2.09 2.77
CA ASP A 93 -13.86 -2.01 2.18
C ASP A 93 -13.05 -3.34 2.27
N LEU A 94 -12.22 -3.59 1.25
CA LEU A 94 -11.27 -4.70 1.14
C LEU A 94 -9.89 -4.20 0.73
N CYS A 95 -8.83 -4.79 1.29
CA CYS A 95 -7.44 -4.45 0.95
C CYS A 95 -6.54 -5.68 0.72
N GLY A 96 -5.39 -5.45 0.06
CA GLY A 96 -4.43 -6.50 -0.30
C GLY A 96 -3.13 -5.96 -0.89
N PHE A 97 -2.28 -6.86 -1.39
CA PHE A 97 -0.96 -6.53 -1.96
C PHE A 97 -0.68 -7.16 -3.32
N LEU A 98 -0.73 -6.34 -4.38
CA LEU A 98 -0.39 -6.75 -5.73
C LEU A 98 1.14 -6.72 -5.93
N HIS A 99 1.79 -7.88 -5.82
CA HIS A 99 3.22 -8.01 -6.13
C HIS A 99 3.54 -7.77 -7.61
N THR A 100 2.77 -8.40 -8.50
CA THR A 100 3.11 -8.54 -9.93
C THR A 100 1.88 -8.49 -10.83
N ILE A 101 2.08 -8.08 -12.09
CA ILE A 101 1.05 -8.08 -13.14
C ILE A 101 1.66 -8.46 -14.49
N ASP A 102 0.85 -8.90 -15.46
CA ASP A 102 1.30 -9.03 -16.85
C ASP A 102 1.68 -7.67 -17.46
N ALA A 103 2.82 -7.63 -18.15
CA ALA A 103 3.41 -6.42 -18.71
C ALA A 103 2.68 -5.98 -20.00
N GLN A 104 1.66 -5.14 -19.85
CA GLN A 104 0.77 -4.66 -20.91
C GLN A 104 1.44 -3.85 -22.03
N TYR A 105 2.70 -3.46 -21.87
CA TYR A 105 3.49 -2.70 -22.83
C TYR A 105 4.38 -3.57 -23.74
N MET A 106 4.37 -4.89 -23.58
CA MET A 106 5.18 -5.79 -24.41
C MET A 106 4.66 -5.80 -25.86
N PRO A 107 5.52 -5.58 -26.88
CA PRO A 107 5.10 -5.66 -28.28
C PRO A 107 4.57 -7.04 -28.66
N ALA A 108 3.57 -7.11 -29.54
CA ALA A 108 2.87 -8.35 -29.90
C ALA A 108 3.74 -9.45 -30.55
N ASN A 109 4.98 -9.14 -30.91
CA ASN A 109 5.99 -10.09 -31.40
C ASN A 109 6.92 -10.64 -30.31
N CYS A 110 6.61 -10.37 -29.03
CA CYS A 110 7.40 -10.75 -27.87
C CYS A 110 6.67 -11.81 -27.04
N PRO A 111 7.39 -12.68 -26.30
CA PRO A 111 6.75 -13.48 -25.25
C PRO A 111 6.08 -12.57 -24.21
N PRO A 112 4.94 -12.99 -23.61
CA PRO A 112 4.41 -12.36 -22.42
C PRO A 112 5.47 -12.29 -21.32
N ALA A 113 5.47 -11.20 -20.56
CA ALA A 113 6.38 -10.97 -19.45
C ALA A 113 5.59 -10.50 -18.23
N ILE A 114 6.08 -10.84 -17.04
CA ILE A 114 5.50 -10.40 -15.76
C ILE A 114 6.31 -9.21 -15.27
N ASP A 115 5.62 -8.16 -14.80
CA ASP A 115 6.22 -7.01 -14.14
C ASP A 115 6.01 -7.00 -12.62
N THR A 116 6.89 -6.32 -11.90
CA THR A 116 6.84 -6.19 -10.44
C THR A 116 6.40 -4.79 -10.06
N VAL A 117 5.15 -4.66 -9.59
CA VAL A 117 4.51 -3.38 -9.27
C VAL A 117 4.49 -3.08 -7.78
N ASN A 118 4.43 -4.10 -6.92
CA ASN A 118 4.48 -4.00 -5.45
C ASN A 118 3.59 -2.87 -4.88
N ILE A 119 2.27 -3.02 -5.08
CA ILE A 119 1.25 -2.06 -4.68
C ILE A 119 0.45 -2.60 -3.49
N ALA A 120 0.36 -1.85 -2.40
CA ALA A 120 -0.67 -2.06 -1.39
C ALA A 120 -1.95 -1.36 -1.86
N TYR A 121 -3.08 -2.05 -1.94
CA TYR A 121 -4.33 -1.52 -2.52
C TYR A 121 -5.52 -1.62 -1.56
N ILE A 122 -6.53 -0.77 -1.81
CA ILE A 122 -7.83 -0.75 -1.13
C ILE A 122 -8.95 -0.40 -2.13
N MET A 123 -10.09 -1.06 -1.96
CA MET A 123 -11.25 -1.01 -2.85
C MET A 123 -12.54 -1.33 -2.09
N ASP A 124 -13.68 -0.96 -2.68
CA ASP A 124 -15.02 -1.49 -2.38
C ASP A 124 -15.10 -3.02 -2.59
N ASN A 125 -16.05 -3.75 -1.98
CA ASN A 125 -16.19 -5.21 -2.15
C ASN A 125 -17.01 -5.67 -3.38
N ASP A 126 -17.92 -4.87 -3.92
CA ASP A 126 -18.74 -5.24 -5.09
C ASP A 126 -18.77 -4.19 -6.20
N GLY A 127 -18.23 -2.99 -5.94
CA GLY A 127 -18.20 -1.84 -6.82
C GLY A 127 -19.39 -0.89 -6.64
N ASP A 128 -20.21 -1.08 -5.60
CA ASP A 128 -21.40 -0.29 -5.24
C ASP A 128 -22.41 -0.16 -6.40
N PHE A 129 -22.52 -1.21 -7.24
CA PHE A 129 -23.16 -1.09 -8.56
C PHE A 129 -24.66 -0.79 -8.48
N ASP A 130 -25.39 -1.33 -7.50
CA ASP A 130 -26.84 -1.19 -7.40
C ASP A 130 -27.31 -0.04 -6.49
N ASN A 131 -26.39 0.69 -5.86
CA ASN A 131 -26.66 1.77 -4.90
C ASN A 131 -27.13 3.06 -5.60
N LYS A 132 -28.39 3.05 -6.07
CA LYS A 132 -29.04 4.18 -6.76
C LYS A 132 -29.67 5.14 -5.72
N PRO A 133 -29.54 6.46 -5.88
CA PRO A 133 -29.28 7.20 -7.12
C PRO A 133 -27.80 7.54 -7.39
N TRP A 134 -26.88 6.94 -6.65
CA TRP A 134 -25.50 7.40 -6.59
C TRP A 134 -24.61 6.83 -7.70
N ARG A 135 -23.31 7.12 -7.62
CA ARG A 135 -22.30 6.61 -8.53
C ARG A 135 -21.63 5.39 -7.90
N PRO A 136 -21.60 4.24 -8.60
CA PRO A 136 -20.80 3.08 -8.21
C PRO A 136 -19.35 3.45 -7.89
N ALA A 137 -18.70 2.65 -7.04
CA ALA A 137 -17.28 2.72 -6.68
C ALA A 137 -16.44 1.54 -7.27
N PRO A 138 -16.51 1.23 -8.58
CA PRO A 138 -15.90 0.02 -9.17
C PRO A 138 -14.38 0.15 -9.37
N ASN A 139 -13.72 1.05 -8.64
CA ASN A 139 -12.36 1.50 -8.86
C ASN A 139 -11.50 1.20 -7.63
N VAL A 140 -10.19 1.07 -7.85
CA VAL A 140 -9.20 0.76 -6.81
C VAL A 140 -8.25 1.93 -6.62
N THR A 141 -7.73 2.11 -5.41
CA THR A 141 -6.57 2.96 -5.17
C THR A 141 -5.48 2.23 -4.39
N GLY A 142 -4.22 2.64 -4.55
CA GLY A 142 -3.10 1.97 -3.90
C GLY A 142 -1.86 2.82 -3.77
N ALA A 143 -1.01 2.46 -2.81
CA ALA A 143 0.30 3.05 -2.59
C ALA A 143 1.39 2.11 -3.09
N ARG A 144 2.39 2.66 -3.79
CA ARG A 144 3.62 1.92 -4.13
C ARG A 144 4.87 2.73 -3.83
N ILE A 145 5.94 2.02 -3.47
CA ILE A 145 7.29 2.59 -3.40
C ILE A 145 7.79 2.86 -4.82
N VAL A 146 8.47 3.99 -5.02
CA VAL A 146 9.02 4.41 -6.33
C VAL A 146 10.53 4.55 -6.25
N ARG A 147 11.06 5.28 -5.27
CA ARG A 147 12.51 5.39 -5.01
C ARG A 147 12.86 5.22 -3.54
N THR A 148 13.90 4.45 -3.30
CA THR A 148 14.62 4.38 -2.02
C THR A 148 16.13 4.41 -2.23
N PRO A 149 16.93 5.11 -1.39
CA PRO A 149 18.37 5.25 -1.55
C PRO A 149 19.14 4.02 -1.02
N SER A 150 18.57 2.83 -1.22
CA SER A 150 19.09 1.51 -0.83
C SER A 150 18.22 0.43 -1.45
N ASP A 151 18.84 -0.55 -2.11
CA ASP A 151 18.16 -1.73 -2.66
C ASP A 151 17.90 -2.82 -1.61
N SER A 152 18.56 -2.73 -0.45
CA SER A 152 18.58 -3.79 0.58
C SER A 152 17.57 -3.57 1.71
N LEU A 153 16.44 -2.92 1.40
CA LEU A 153 15.44 -2.57 2.41
C LEU A 153 14.51 -3.73 2.74
N ARG A 154 14.06 -3.72 3.99
CA ARG A 154 12.89 -4.45 4.45
C ARG A 154 11.67 -3.62 4.12
N VAL A 155 10.81 -4.16 3.26
CA VAL A 155 9.43 -3.69 3.05
C VAL A 155 8.51 -4.52 3.95
N SER A 156 7.43 -3.92 4.43
CA SER A 156 6.32 -4.62 5.08
C SER A 156 4.97 -4.10 4.58
N PHE A 157 4.02 -5.00 4.35
CA PHE A 157 2.61 -4.69 4.16
C PHE A 157 1.82 -5.29 5.32
N ASN A 158 1.08 -4.45 6.04
CA ASN A 158 0.13 -4.90 7.06
C ASN A 158 -1.22 -4.22 6.88
N TRP A 159 -2.30 -4.89 7.28
CA TRP A 159 -3.64 -4.31 7.34
C TRP A 159 -4.40 -4.66 8.62
N TRP A 160 -5.38 -3.84 8.98
CA TRP A 160 -6.25 -4.12 10.12
C TRP A 160 -7.61 -3.41 10.08
N ILE A 161 -8.57 -4.08 10.71
CA ILE A 161 -9.83 -3.51 11.17
C ILE A 161 -9.60 -2.86 12.53
N GLY A 162 -9.81 -1.54 12.61
CA GLY A 162 -9.72 -0.79 13.85
C GLY A 162 -11.06 -0.73 14.57
N ASN A 163 -11.18 -1.39 15.73
CA ASN A 163 -12.46 -1.46 16.42
C ASN A 163 -12.35 -1.19 17.93
N GLY A 164 -13.28 -0.39 18.46
CA GLY A 164 -13.39 -0.11 19.90
C GLY A 164 -13.80 -1.32 20.76
N ASN A 165 -14.26 -2.42 20.14
CA ASN A 165 -14.39 -3.73 20.76
C ASN A 165 -13.16 -4.60 20.41
N PRO A 166 -12.28 -4.95 21.36
CA PRO A 166 -11.08 -5.75 21.08
C PRO A 166 -11.32 -7.17 20.55
N GLN A 167 -12.57 -7.65 20.47
CA GLN A 167 -12.91 -8.93 19.83
C GLN A 167 -13.25 -8.80 18.33
N LEU A 168 -13.34 -7.56 17.84
CA LEU A 168 -13.52 -7.16 16.43
C LEU A 168 -12.27 -6.46 15.87
N ASP A 169 -11.35 -6.02 16.72
CA ASP A 169 -10.05 -5.45 16.35
C ASP A 169 -9.11 -6.55 15.86
N TYR A 170 -9.02 -6.71 14.54
CA TYR A 170 -8.27 -7.77 13.87
C TYR A 170 -7.32 -7.22 12.80
N GLY A 171 -6.13 -7.80 12.74
CA GLY A 171 -5.22 -7.73 11.62
C GLY A 171 -4.40 -9.03 11.59
N PRO A 172 -3.93 -9.50 10.44
CA PRO A 172 -3.11 -10.69 10.40
C PRO A 172 -1.79 -10.51 11.16
N GLN A 173 -1.29 -11.62 11.70
CA GLN A 173 0.05 -11.71 12.28
C GLN A 173 0.57 -13.12 12.06
N SER A 174 1.82 -13.28 11.60
CA SER A 174 2.40 -14.62 11.53
C SER A 174 2.78 -15.13 12.92
N LYS A 175 2.71 -16.45 13.13
CA LYS A 175 3.17 -17.13 14.36
C LYS A 175 4.66 -16.89 14.63
N ALA A 176 5.44 -16.47 13.63
CA ALA A 176 6.85 -16.12 13.75
C ALA A 176 7.10 -14.68 14.23
N LYS A 177 6.13 -13.77 14.07
CA LYS A 177 6.23 -12.34 14.41
C LYS A 177 5.12 -11.84 15.34
N PHE A 178 4.29 -12.75 15.84
CA PHE A 178 3.17 -12.44 16.72
C PHE A 178 3.56 -11.54 17.89
N ARG A 179 2.72 -10.54 18.13
CA ARG A 179 2.87 -9.51 19.14
C ARG A 179 1.55 -9.26 19.83
N ASP A 180 1.53 -9.48 21.15
CA ASP A 180 0.51 -8.92 22.02
C ASP A 180 0.59 -7.38 21.95
N LEU A 181 -0.45 -6.76 21.37
CA LEU A 181 -0.56 -5.31 21.24
C LEU A 181 -0.94 -4.65 22.57
N THR A 182 -1.35 -5.43 23.57
CA THR A 182 -1.86 -5.02 24.89
C THR A 182 -3.15 -4.18 24.86
N THR A 183 -3.79 -4.07 23.69
CA THR A 183 -5.16 -3.56 23.50
C THR A 183 -6.23 -4.60 23.85
N GLY A 184 -5.86 -5.88 23.83
CA GLY A 184 -6.78 -7.03 23.87
C GLY A 184 -7.27 -7.49 22.50
N GLY A 185 -6.95 -6.75 21.44
CA GLY A 185 -7.17 -7.11 20.04
C GLY A 185 -5.86 -7.39 19.31
N GLN A 186 -5.94 -7.67 18.02
CA GLN A 186 -4.81 -8.09 17.19
C GLN A 186 -4.52 -7.16 16.01
N GLY A 187 -5.40 -6.20 15.74
CA GLY A 187 -5.32 -5.26 14.63
C GLY A 187 -4.58 -3.97 15.01
N THR A 188 -5.31 -3.04 15.62
CA THR A 188 -4.85 -1.65 15.77
C THR A 188 -3.53 -1.56 16.55
N PRO A 189 -2.43 -1.11 15.91
CA PRO A 189 -1.12 -1.05 16.54
C PRO A 189 -1.03 0.19 17.45
N GLU A 190 -1.76 0.19 18.58
CA GLU A 190 -1.84 1.38 19.43
C GLU A 190 -0.52 1.72 20.13
N GLY A 191 -0.21 3.02 20.21
CA GLY A 191 1.04 3.52 20.79
C GLY A 191 2.32 3.23 19.99
N ASP A 192 3.36 4.03 20.21
CA ASP A 192 4.61 4.08 19.42
C ASP A 192 5.25 2.69 19.29
N ARG A 193 5.23 1.90 20.37
CA ARG A 193 5.89 0.59 20.44
C ARG A 193 5.26 -0.46 19.52
N ASN A 194 3.98 -0.31 19.20
CA ASN A 194 3.27 -1.17 18.27
C ASN A 194 3.35 -0.59 16.85
N LYS A 195 3.18 0.73 16.68
CA LYS A 195 3.38 1.43 15.39
C LYS A 195 4.77 1.15 14.81
N TYR A 196 5.82 1.26 15.63
CA TYR A 196 7.19 0.93 15.24
C TYR A 196 7.41 -0.56 14.96
N TRP A 197 6.64 -1.47 15.57
CA TRP A 197 6.70 -2.90 15.23
C TRP A 197 6.16 -3.15 13.81
N PHE A 198 4.96 -2.63 13.50
CA PHE A 198 4.34 -2.78 12.18
C PHE A 198 5.16 -2.08 11.09
N LEU A 199 5.80 -0.95 11.39
CA LEU A 199 6.76 -0.30 10.49
C LEU A 199 8.02 -1.12 10.18
N SER A 200 8.36 -2.14 10.98
CA SER A 200 9.69 -2.81 10.94
C SER A 200 9.67 -4.35 10.97
N ASN A 201 8.51 -4.98 11.07
CA ASN A 201 8.36 -6.44 11.11
C ASN A 201 8.79 -7.12 9.79
N GLY A 202 8.70 -6.44 8.65
CA GLY A 202 8.93 -7.01 7.32
C GLY A 202 7.93 -8.12 6.98
N GLU A 203 6.73 -8.03 7.53
CA GLU A 203 5.61 -8.94 7.27
C GLU A 203 4.89 -8.54 5.98
N PHE A 204 4.27 -9.50 5.32
CA PHE A 204 3.35 -9.28 4.21
C PHE A 204 2.10 -10.06 4.58
N ASP A 205 1.11 -9.33 5.06
CA ASP A 205 -0.21 -9.90 5.37
C ASP A 205 -0.88 -10.42 4.11
N PHE A 206 -1.67 -11.48 4.24
CA PHE A 206 -2.49 -12.01 3.15
C PHE A 206 -3.64 -11.05 2.81
N ASP A 207 -4.11 -11.04 1.57
CA ASP A 207 -5.22 -10.17 1.15
C ASP A 207 -6.50 -10.48 1.96
N GLN A 208 -7.21 -9.43 2.38
CA GLN A 208 -8.26 -9.48 3.41
C GLN A 208 -9.32 -10.58 3.20
N ILE A 209 -9.66 -10.86 1.94
CA ILE A 209 -10.58 -11.91 1.49
C ILE A 209 -10.23 -13.32 1.98
N PHE A 210 -8.96 -13.61 2.29
CA PHE A 210 -8.53 -14.93 2.76
C PHE A 210 -8.71 -15.15 4.26
N THR A 211 -9.28 -14.19 5.03
CA THR A 211 -9.36 -14.28 6.50
C THR A 211 -10.08 -15.53 7.01
N ALA A 212 -11.23 -15.90 6.44
CA ALA A 212 -11.96 -17.12 6.83
C ALA A 212 -11.26 -18.43 6.41
N SER A 213 -10.43 -18.41 5.36
CA SER A 213 -9.65 -19.58 4.92
C SER A 213 -8.59 -20.03 5.93
N ILE A 214 -8.12 -19.13 6.81
CA ILE A 214 -7.02 -19.40 7.75
C ILE A 214 -7.46 -20.42 8.81
N SER A 215 -7.06 -21.68 8.62
CA SER A 215 -7.47 -22.77 9.50
C SER A 215 -6.73 -22.80 10.85
N ALA A 216 -7.32 -23.44 11.85
CA ALA A 216 -6.67 -23.67 13.16
C ALA A 216 -5.38 -24.52 13.07
N LEU A 217 -5.15 -25.20 11.94
CA LEU A 217 -3.97 -26.02 11.65
C LEU A 217 -2.93 -25.30 10.76
N ASP A 218 -3.19 -24.06 10.37
CA ASP A 218 -2.24 -23.28 9.55
C ASP A 218 -0.87 -23.19 10.23
N THR A 219 0.21 -23.19 9.45
CA THR A 219 1.59 -23.19 9.99
C THR A 219 2.24 -21.81 10.03
N ILE A 220 1.65 -20.82 9.36
CA ILE A 220 2.17 -19.46 9.18
C ILE A 220 1.41 -18.46 10.03
N TRP A 221 0.07 -18.45 9.98
CA TRP A 221 -0.80 -17.36 10.44
C TRP A 221 -1.51 -17.67 11.76
N VAL A 222 -1.65 -16.66 12.63
CA VAL A 222 -2.46 -16.78 13.84
C VAL A 222 -3.93 -16.93 13.46
N PHE A 223 -4.59 -17.92 14.06
CA PHE A 223 -5.97 -18.32 13.73
C PHE A 223 -6.96 -17.19 14.07
N PRO A 224 -7.72 -16.66 13.10
CA PRO A 224 -8.65 -15.56 13.33
C PRO A 224 -9.89 -15.98 14.12
N ASN A 225 -10.55 -14.99 14.71
CA ASN A 225 -11.81 -15.18 15.42
C ASN A 225 -12.92 -15.58 14.44
N GLN A 226 -13.21 -16.87 14.36
CA GLN A 226 -14.22 -17.45 13.46
C GLN A 226 -15.66 -16.95 13.70
N ALA A 227 -15.91 -16.21 14.78
CA ALA A 227 -17.20 -15.53 14.97
C ALA A 227 -17.38 -14.26 14.11
N VAL A 228 -16.31 -13.81 13.43
CA VAL A 228 -16.28 -12.63 12.54
C VAL A 228 -15.42 -12.83 11.29
N ALA A 229 -14.72 -13.96 11.14
CA ALA A 229 -13.77 -14.17 10.03
C ALA A 229 -14.44 -14.09 8.64
N ASP A 230 -15.72 -14.44 8.55
CA ASP A 230 -16.52 -14.32 7.32
C ASP A 230 -16.81 -12.84 6.99
N ASP A 231 -17.34 -12.05 7.95
CA ASP A 231 -17.56 -10.60 7.78
C ASP A 231 -16.24 -9.87 7.44
N LEU A 232 -15.14 -10.21 8.14
CA LEU A 232 -13.80 -9.67 7.86
C LEU A 232 -13.30 -9.97 6.45
N SER A 233 -13.74 -11.10 5.86
CA SER A 233 -13.39 -11.49 4.50
C SER A 233 -14.28 -10.84 3.44
N ASP A 234 -15.54 -10.53 3.75
CA ASP A 234 -16.53 -10.05 2.79
C ASP A 234 -16.70 -8.51 2.73
N GLY A 235 -16.23 -7.78 3.74
CA GLY A 235 -16.07 -6.32 3.67
C GLY A 235 -16.12 -5.68 5.06
N PHE A 236 -15.20 -4.75 5.35
CA PHE A 236 -15.19 -4.05 6.63
C PHE A 236 -14.34 -2.78 6.61
N ASP A 237 -14.60 -1.86 7.56
CA ASP A 237 -13.80 -0.69 7.92
C ASP A 237 -12.30 -1.05 8.05
N THR A 238 -11.54 -0.94 6.95
CA THR A 238 -10.19 -1.51 6.81
C THR A 238 -9.18 -0.45 6.43
N ARG A 239 -7.93 -0.69 6.82
CA ARG A 239 -6.82 0.22 6.55
C ARG A 239 -5.51 -0.53 6.47
N TYR A 240 -4.58 -0.01 5.69
CA TYR A 240 -3.27 -0.64 5.50
C TYR A 240 -2.10 0.29 5.81
N LEU A 241 -0.94 -0.33 6.04
CA LEU A 241 0.35 0.30 6.23
C LEU A 241 1.37 -0.35 5.28
N LEU A 242 1.77 0.37 4.23
CA LEU A 242 2.94 0.02 3.43
C LEU A 242 4.16 0.71 4.04
N SER A 243 5.11 -0.08 4.56
CA SER A 243 6.27 0.41 5.31
C SER A 243 7.60 -0.07 4.74
N PHE A 244 8.66 0.73 4.93
CA PHE A 244 10.00 0.40 4.43
C PHE A 244 11.14 1.07 5.21
N GLY A 245 12.28 0.37 5.31
CA GLY A 245 13.49 0.78 6.02
C GLY A 245 14.41 -0.43 6.26
N PRO A 246 15.34 -0.42 7.23
CA PRO A 246 15.74 0.71 8.07
C PRO A 246 16.65 1.70 7.34
N PHE A 247 16.56 2.98 7.72
CA PHE A 247 17.50 4.03 7.37
C PHE A 247 18.22 4.56 8.62
N ASP A 248 19.48 4.96 8.46
CA ASP A 248 20.21 5.73 9.46
C ASP A 248 20.48 7.13 8.89
N ILE A 249 20.18 8.18 9.66
CA ILE A 249 20.23 9.58 9.21
C ILE A 249 21.13 10.38 10.16
N GLU A 250 22.30 10.79 9.69
CA GLU A 250 23.25 11.60 10.45
C GLU A 250 22.75 13.05 10.65
N PRO A 251 23.25 13.79 11.65
CA PRO A 251 22.92 15.21 11.82
C PRO A 251 23.27 16.03 10.57
N GLY A 252 22.28 16.76 10.05
CA GLY A 252 22.40 17.53 8.80
C GLY A 252 22.31 16.71 7.51
N GLN A 253 22.10 15.39 7.59
CA GLN A 253 21.83 14.56 6.42
C GLN A 253 20.35 14.68 6.01
N THR A 254 20.12 14.73 4.70
CA THR A 254 18.80 14.57 4.08
C THR A 254 18.69 13.19 3.46
N LEU A 255 17.62 12.48 3.79
CA LEU A 255 17.21 11.22 3.17
C LEU A 255 16.15 11.53 2.09
N PRO A 256 16.43 11.30 0.80
CA PRO A 256 15.43 11.39 -0.26
C PRO A 256 14.64 10.07 -0.33
N LEU A 257 13.32 10.13 -0.28
CA LEU A 257 12.41 8.98 -0.47
C LEU A 257 11.32 9.37 -1.46
N SER A 258 10.82 8.45 -2.27
CA SER A 258 9.71 8.74 -3.19
C SER A 258 8.73 7.58 -3.34
N PHE A 259 7.45 7.91 -3.38
CA PHE A 259 6.33 6.97 -3.51
C PHE A 259 5.24 7.54 -4.42
N ALA A 260 4.32 6.69 -4.86
CA ALA A 260 3.14 7.11 -5.61
C ALA A 260 1.87 6.69 -4.87
N TYR A 261 0.83 7.53 -4.96
CA TYR A 261 -0.55 7.11 -4.77
C TYR A 261 -1.19 6.98 -6.16
N VAL A 262 -1.77 5.83 -6.45
CA VAL A 262 -2.16 5.37 -7.79
C VAL A 262 -3.63 4.98 -7.77
N ALA A 263 -4.37 5.28 -8.84
CA ALA A 263 -5.72 4.81 -9.08
C ALA A 263 -5.74 3.76 -10.20
N GLY A 264 -6.77 2.90 -10.19
CA GLY A 264 -7.11 2.01 -11.29
C GLY A 264 -8.62 1.99 -11.51
N ALA A 265 -9.05 2.17 -12.75
CA ALA A 265 -10.45 2.18 -13.14
C ALA A 265 -11.00 0.78 -13.41
N ASN A 266 -12.23 0.50 -12.95
CA ASN A 266 -12.97 -0.75 -13.21
C ASN A 266 -12.28 -2.03 -12.72
N ILE A 267 -11.75 -2.05 -11.48
CA ILE A 267 -11.33 -3.31 -10.85
C ILE A 267 -12.49 -4.29 -10.74
N HIS A 268 -13.70 -3.77 -10.53
CA HIS A 268 -14.93 -4.55 -10.53
C HIS A 268 -15.52 -4.61 -11.94
N GLN A 269 -15.56 -5.82 -12.51
CA GLN A 269 -16.09 -6.09 -13.86
C GLN A 269 -17.53 -6.62 -13.85
N SER A 270 -18.07 -7.01 -12.69
CA SER A 270 -19.41 -7.59 -12.55
C SER A 270 -19.98 -7.42 -11.15
N SER A 271 -21.23 -6.93 -11.05
CA SER A 271 -22.04 -6.86 -9.82
C SER A 271 -22.28 -8.22 -9.15
N ASP A 272 -22.12 -9.29 -9.92
CA ASP A 272 -22.37 -10.64 -9.46
C ASP A 272 -21.15 -11.27 -8.80
N ASN A 273 -19.92 -10.74 -8.99
CA ASN A 273 -18.68 -11.40 -8.52
C ASN A 273 -18.70 -11.59 -6.99
N PHE A 274 -18.92 -10.52 -6.25
CA PHE A 274 -19.07 -10.55 -4.79
C PHE A 274 -20.18 -11.51 -4.35
N ASN A 275 -21.36 -11.38 -4.94
CA ASN A 275 -22.54 -12.15 -4.56
C ASN A 275 -22.44 -13.65 -4.88
N GLN A 276 -21.69 -14.03 -5.92
CA GLN A 276 -21.45 -15.43 -6.28
C GLN A 276 -20.30 -16.05 -5.47
N ASN A 277 -19.25 -15.29 -5.15
CA ASN A 277 -17.97 -15.85 -4.68
C ASN A 277 -17.59 -15.49 -3.24
N LEU A 278 -17.96 -14.33 -2.69
CA LEU A 278 -17.43 -13.84 -1.40
C LEU A 278 -18.51 -13.49 -0.35
N ASN A 279 -19.76 -13.23 -0.76
CA ASN A 279 -20.82 -12.79 0.13
C ASN A 279 -21.26 -13.88 1.14
N SER A 280 -20.76 -13.77 2.38
CA SER A 280 -21.03 -14.70 3.48
C SER A 280 -22.52 -14.78 3.84
N LYS A 281 -23.26 -13.69 3.63
CA LYS A 281 -24.68 -13.52 3.97
C LYS A 281 -25.58 -14.31 3.00
N LEU A 282 -25.02 -14.72 1.84
CA LEU A 282 -25.60 -15.68 0.90
C LEU A 282 -25.08 -17.12 1.10
N GLY A 283 -24.06 -17.31 1.94
CA GLY A 283 -23.40 -18.60 2.19
C GLY A 283 -22.32 -18.97 1.17
N ASN A 284 -21.80 -18.00 0.42
CA ASN A 284 -20.78 -18.19 -0.61
C ASN A 284 -19.41 -17.76 -0.08
N TYR A 285 -18.40 -18.62 -0.21
CA TYR A 285 -17.01 -18.30 0.10
C TYR A 285 -16.05 -19.12 -0.77
N ALA A 286 -15.45 -18.43 -1.74
CA ALA A 286 -14.46 -18.87 -2.71
C ALA A 286 -13.57 -17.64 -3.05
N PRO A 287 -12.65 -17.24 -2.15
CA PRO A 287 -11.89 -16.00 -2.30
C PRO A 287 -10.97 -16.02 -3.52
N GLU A 288 -10.51 -17.20 -3.95
CA GLU A 288 -9.77 -17.36 -5.21
C GLU A 288 -10.64 -17.03 -6.44
N ASP A 289 -11.86 -17.59 -6.54
CA ASP A 289 -12.79 -17.31 -7.64
C ASP A 289 -13.26 -15.83 -7.64
N TYR A 290 -13.32 -15.20 -6.47
CA TYR A 290 -13.56 -13.76 -6.33
C TYR A 290 -12.40 -12.93 -6.87
N TYR A 291 -11.15 -13.26 -6.50
CA TYR A 291 -9.94 -12.55 -6.91
C TYR A 291 -9.69 -12.68 -8.42
N ASP A 292 -9.88 -13.87 -9.00
CA ASP A 292 -9.81 -14.11 -10.44
C ASP A 292 -10.91 -13.36 -11.23
N GLY A 293 -11.93 -12.84 -10.54
CA GLY A 293 -12.98 -11.95 -11.08
C GLY A 293 -12.64 -10.45 -11.06
N LEU A 294 -11.50 -10.04 -10.52
CA LEU A 294 -11.04 -8.65 -10.43
C LEU A 294 -10.10 -8.29 -11.60
N ASP A 295 -10.19 -7.06 -12.12
CA ASP A 295 -9.30 -6.55 -13.16
C ASP A 295 -8.28 -5.55 -12.62
N PHE A 296 -7.08 -6.04 -12.30
CA PHE A 296 -5.97 -5.21 -11.85
C PHE A 296 -5.23 -4.48 -12.99
N SER A 297 -5.62 -4.63 -14.26
CA SER A 297 -4.86 -4.15 -15.42
C SER A 297 -4.56 -2.65 -15.35
N ASP A 298 -5.58 -1.82 -15.16
CA ASP A 298 -5.44 -0.36 -15.13
C ASP A 298 -4.56 0.11 -13.96
N LEU A 299 -4.80 -0.41 -12.75
CA LEU A 299 -3.98 -0.11 -11.56
C LEU A 299 -2.50 -0.49 -11.79
N GLY A 300 -2.23 -1.68 -12.33
CA GLY A 300 -0.88 -2.15 -12.60
C GLY A 300 -0.17 -1.36 -13.71
N LEU A 301 -0.91 -0.90 -14.72
CA LEU A 301 -0.40 -0.02 -15.78
C LEU A 301 -0.06 1.36 -15.23
N ASN A 302 -0.96 1.99 -14.48
CA ASN A 302 -0.76 3.30 -13.88
C ASN A 302 0.37 3.26 -12.83
N ALA A 303 0.49 2.16 -12.08
CA ALA A 303 1.60 1.92 -11.17
C ALA A 303 2.94 1.72 -11.91
N THR A 304 2.94 1.11 -13.09
CA THR A 304 4.14 0.98 -13.94
C THR A 304 4.60 2.35 -14.40
N TRP A 305 3.68 3.17 -14.92
CA TRP A 305 3.96 4.54 -15.33
C TRP A 305 4.40 5.45 -14.17
N ALA A 306 3.86 5.26 -12.96
CA ALA A 306 4.31 5.99 -11.78
C ALA A 306 5.79 5.72 -11.44
N GLY A 307 6.31 4.53 -11.77
CA GLY A 307 7.74 4.26 -11.76
C GLY A 307 8.48 5.00 -12.87
N TRP A 308 8.04 4.83 -14.12
CA TRP A 308 8.74 5.34 -15.31
C TRP A 308 8.77 6.86 -15.44
N VAL A 309 7.73 7.56 -14.98
CA VAL A 309 7.66 9.03 -14.97
C VAL A 309 8.58 9.63 -13.88
N TYR A 310 8.97 8.84 -12.88
CA TYR A 310 9.99 9.21 -11.92
C TYR A 310 11.41 8.95 -12.47
N ASP A 311 11.70 7.73 -12.90
CA ASP A 311 12.96 7.36 -13.55
C ASP A 311 12.69 6.47 -14.78
N ASN A 312 13.21 6.89 -15.94
CA ASN A 312 12.92 6.25 -17.22
C ASN A 312 13.78 4.99 -17.38
N PRO A 313 13.20 3.80 -17.64
CA PRO A 313 13.95 2.59 -17.91
C PRO A 313 15.03 2.77 -18.99
N GLY A 314 16.29 2.62 -18.57
CA GLY A 314 17.46 2.75 -19.42
C GLY A 314 18.17 4.11 -19.41
N ILE A 315 17.66 5.08 -18.67
CA ILE A 315 18.25 6.42 -18.56
C ILE A 315 18.46 6.72 -17.09
N ASP A 316 19.67 7.11 -16.70
CA ASP A 316 19.98 7.68 -15.37
C ASP A 316 19.33 9.07 -15.29
N THR A 317 18.02 9.09 -15.02
CA THR A 317 17.19 10.31 -15.17
C THR A 317 17.33 11.22 -13.97
N ASP A 318 17.44 10.64 -12.78
CA ASP A 318 17.59 11.38 -11.52
C ASP A 318 19.05 11.65 -11.10
N SER A 319 20.01 11.13 -11.88
CA SER A 319 21.46 11.31 -11.72
C SER A 319 22.07 10.66 -10.48
N ASP A 320 21.52 9.54 -9.98
CA ASP A 320 22.15 8.73 -8.93
C ASP A 320 23.14 7.67 -9.42
N GLY A 321 23.24 7.48 -10.74
CA GLY A 321 24.20 6.59 -11.38
C GLY A 321 23.65 5.20 -11.74
N TYR A 322 22.36 4.96 -11.47
CA TYR A 322 21.62 3.79 -11.92
C TYR A 322 20.57 4.20 -12.96
N ALA A 323 20.37 3.37 -13.98
CA ALA A 323 19.54 3.69 -15.15
C ALA A 323 18.30 2.79 -15.26
N GLY A 324 17.75 2.34 -14.14
CA GLY A 324 16.64 1.38 -14.11
C GLY A 324 16.99 -0.03 -14.66
N LYS A 325 15.95 -0.88 -14.77
CA LYS A 325 16.00 -2.20 -15.44
C LYS A 325 15.17 -2.15 -16.72
N TYR A 326 15.56 -2.85 -17.78
CA TYR A 326 14.80 -2.85 -19.03
C TYR A 326 14.75 -4.23 -19.73
N ARG A 327 13.58 -4.59 -20.29
CA ARG A 327 13.37 -5.92 -20.92
C ARG A 327 13.68 -5.90 -22.41
N VAL A 328 14.44 -6.89 -22.89
CA VAL A 328 14.74 -7.11 -24.32
C VAL A 328 13.81 -8.15 -24.93
N CYS A 329 13.32 -7.88 -26.14
CA CYS A 329 12.44 -8.77 -26.90
C CYS A 329 13.19 -9.46 -28.05
N PRO A 330 13.38 -10.80 -28.01
CA PRO A 330 14.04 -11.53 -29.08
C PRO A 330 13.10 -11.79 -30.27
N THR A 331 13.34 -11.12 -31.40
CA THR A 331 12.70 -11.44 -32.68
C THR A 331 13.39 -12.64 -33.36
N GLY A 332 12.59 -13.57 -33.87
CA GLY A 332 12.99 -14.98 -34.05
C GLY A 332 13.96 -15.35 -35.18
N ASP A 333 14.75 -14.42 -35.75
CA ASP A 333 15.76 -14.77 -36.79
C ASP A 333 16.96 -13.79 -36.91
N SER A 334 17.20 -12.90 -35.94
CA SER A 334 18.22 -11.84 -36.07
C SER A 334 19.40 -11.98 -35.11
N THR A 335 20.58 -12.30 -35.66
CA THR A 335 21.90 -11.99 -35.05
C THR A 335 22.27 -10.51 -35.21
N ILE A 336 21.26 -9.64 -35.28
CA ILE A 336 21.37 -8.20 -35.45
C ILE A 336 20.58 -7.59 -34.29
N PHE A 337 21.30 -7.07 -33.30
CA PHE A 337 20.73 -6.34 -32.17
C PHE A 337 20.46 -4.89 -32.64
N ASP A 338 19.25 -4.62 -33.12
CA ASP A 338 18.84 -3.22 -33.25
C ASP A 338 18.76 -2.61 -31.84
N THR A 339 19.43 -1.47 -31.64
CA THR A 339 20.43 -1.44 -30.57
C THR A 339 19.92 -0.90 -29.23
N ILE A 340 19.24 -1.76 -28.47
CA ILE A 340 18.90 -1.57 -27.03
C ILE A 340 19.15 -2.94 -26.31
N TRP A 341 20.13 -3.01 -25.38
CA TRP A 341 20.90 -4.18 -24.87
C TRP A 341 20.57 -4.85 -23.47
N TYR A 342 19.45 -4.56 -22.79
CA TYR A 342 19.39 -4.44 -21.30
C TYR A 342 19.12 -5.78 -20.53
N GLU A 343 19.54 -5.81 -19.25
CA GLU A 343 18.94 -6.58 -18.13
C GLU A 343 18.14 -5.63 -17.20
#